data_AF-A0A9E7AYX6-F1
#
_entry.id   AF-A0A9E7AYX6-F1
#
_cell.length_a   1.000
_cell.length_b   1.000
_cell.length_c   1.000
_cell.angle_alpha   90.00
_cell.angle_beta   90.00
_cell.angle_gamma   90.00
#
_symmetry.space_group_name_H-M   'P 1'
#
loop_
_entity.id
_entity.type
_entity.pdbx_description
1 polymer ?
#
loop_
_entity_poly.entity_id
_entity_poly.type
_entity_poly.pdbx_seq_one_letter_code
_entity_poly.pdbx_strand_id
1 'polypeptide(L)' 'MTTAALKKNIHKAIDRLEDEEILKMLYALIDDKPAGKRITKKQYNKELNESIKQARAGKVHSHASVVKESLKWLKGNEA' A
#
# COMPACT_ATOMS: atom_id res chain seq x y z
N MET A 1 26.58 -10.73 11.93
CA MET A 1 25.21 -10.44 12.41
C MET A 1 24.25 -10.57 11.25
N THR A 2 23.14 -11.29 11.39
CA THR A 2 22.11 -11.38 10.33
C THR A 2 21.16 -10.18 10.40
N THR A 3 20.54 -9.84 9.29
CA THR A 3 19.52 -8.75 9.22
C THR A 3 18.36 -8.98 10.20
N ALA A 4 17.99 -10.24 10.44
CA ALA A 4 16.99 -10.61 11.45
C ALA A 4 17.43 -10.27 12.89
N ALA A 5 18.71 -10.49 13.22
CA ALA A 5 19.26 -10.13 14.53
C ALA A 5 19.31 -8.60 14.72
N LEU A 6 19.59 -7.86 13.64
CA LEU A 6 19.59 -6.40 13.64
C LEU A 6 18.18 -5.84 13.91
N LYS A 7 17.16 -6.36 13.21
CA LYS A 7 15.75 -5.96 13.40
C LYS A 7 15.28 -6.22 14.85
N LYS A 8 15.65 -7.36 15.43
CA LYS A 8 15.29 -7.71 16.80
C LYS A 8 15.90 -6.76 17.84
N ASN A 9 17.13 -6.30 17.61
CA ASN A 9 17.80 -5.35 18.50
C ASN A 9 17.22 -3.94 18.37
N ILE A 10 16.85 -3.52 17.16
CA ILE A 10 16.16 -2.24 16.92
C ILE A 10 14.80 -2.23 17.61
N HIS A 11 13.99 -3.29 17.45
CA HIS A 11 12.69 -3.40 18.13
C HIS A 11 12.82 -3.31 19.65
N LYS A 12 13.77 -4.03 20.26
CA LYS A 12 14.02 -3.95 21.71
C LYS A 12 14.44 -2.58 22.20
N ALA A 13 15.10 -1.78 21.36
CA ALA A 13 15.49 -0.41 21.70
C ALA A 13 14.28 0.54 21.60
N ILE A 14 13.42 0.31 20.60
CA ILE A 14 12.16 1.06 20.41
C ILE A 14 11.18 0.76 21.56
N ASP A 15 11.04 -0.50 21.98
CA ASP A 15 10.14 -0.90 23.08
C ASP A 15 10.50 -0.28 24.44
N ARG A 16 11.68 0.34 24.58
CA ARG A 16 12.12 1.06 25.79
C ARG A 16 11.81 2.57 25.74
N LEU A 17 11.33 3.07 24.60
CA LEU A 17 10.93 4.45 24.44
C LEU A 17 9.44 4.53 24.82
N GLU A 18 9.15 5.15 25.95
CA GLU A 18 7.76 5.39 26.41
C GLU A 18 7.15 6.67 25.79
N ASP A 19 7.96 7.43 25.05
CA ASP A 19 7.55 8.68 24.42
C ASP A 19 6.87 8.42 23.07
N GLU A 20 5.56 8.65 23.04
CA GLU A 20 4.69 8.41 21.88
C GLU A 20 5.09 9.24 20.65
N GLU A 21 5.64 10.45 20.82
CA GLU A 21 6.08 11.27 19.70
C GLU A 21 7.36 10.73 19.06
N ILE A 22 8.30 10.28 19.90
CA ILE A 22 9.56 9.69 19.43
C ILE A 22 9.28 8.37 18.71
N LEU A 23 8.36 7.55 19.24
CA LEU A 23 7.91 6.32 18.58
C LEU A 23 7.28 6.61 17.22
N LYS A 24 6.38 7.59 17.12
CA LYS A 24 5.75 7.99 15.85
C LYS A 24 6.79 8.44 14.81
N MET A 25 7.78 9.22 15.22
CA MET A 25 8.86 9.68 14.34
C MET A 25 9.73 8.52 13.87
N LEU A 26 10.08 7.59 14.75
CA LEU A 26 10.86 6.39 14.41
C LEU A 26 10.08 5.45 13.49
N TYR A 27 8.79 5.23 13.76
CA TYR A 27 7.94 4.46 12.87
C TYR A 27 7.82 5.13 11.51
N ALA A 28 7.66 6.45 11.42
CA ALA A 28 7.62 7.17 10.14
C ALA A 28 8.94 7.06 9.36
N LEU A 29 10.08 7.01 10.05
CA LEU A 29 11.39 6.83 9.43
C LEU A 29 11.62 5.38 8.95
N ILE A 30 11.05 4.40 9.65
CA ILE A 30 11.20 2.96 9.38
C ILE A 30 10.11 2.44 8.43
N ASP A 31 8.99 3.14 8.29
CA ASP A 31 7.87 2.82 7.39
C ASP A 31 8.30 3.03 5.93
N ASP A 32 9.15 2.13 5.45
CA ASP A 32 9.47 1.90 4.04
C ASP A 32 8.31 1.19 3.35
N LYS A 33 7.08 1.68 3.58
CA LYS A 33 5.97 1.32 2.71
C LYS A 33 6.40 1.71 1.32
N PRO A 34 6.54 0.76 0.38
CA PRO A 34 6.97 1.10 -0.95
C PRO A 34 5.93 2.06 -1.50
N ALA A 35 6.31 3.33 -1.64
CA ALA A 35 5.51 4.30 -2.36
C ALA A 35 5.16 3.62 -3.69
N GLY A 36 3.86 3.42 -3.94
CA GLY A 36 3.39 2.61 -5.06
C GLY A 36 4.21 2.92 -6.30
N LYS A 37 4.82 1.89 -6.90
CA LYS A 37 5.80 2.09 -7.98
C LYS A 37 5.18 2.99 -9.04
N ARG A 38 5.87 4.09 -9.38
CA ARG A 38 5.41 5.00 -10.43
C ARG A 38 5.20 4.21 -11.72
N ILE A 39 3.98 4.21 -12.23
CA ILE A 39 3.66 3.59 -13.51
C ILE A 39 4.26 4.40 -14.66
N THR A 40 4.66 3.73 -15.73
CA THR A 40 5.15 4.43 -16.94
C THR A 40 3.98 5.06 -17.69
N LYS A 41 4.24 6.12 -18.47
CA LYS A 41 3.23 6.73 -19.37
C LYS A 41 2.58 5.71 -20.30
N LYS A 42 3.35 4.71 -20.75
CA LYS A 42 2.86 3.61 -21.59
C LYS A 42 1.84 2.74 -20.84
N GLN A 43 2.13 2.38 -19.59
CA GLN A 43 1.23 1.60 -18.76
C GLN A 43 -0.06 2.39 -18.45
N TYR A 44 0.06 3.66 -18.07
CA TYR A 44 -1.08 4.54 -17.83
C TYR A 44 -2.02 4.62 -19.05
N ASN A 45 -1.47 4.87 -20.23
CA ASN A 45 -2.26 4.95 -21.45
C ASN A 45 -2.90 3.61 -21.82
N LYS A 46 -2.25 2.48 -21.52
CA LYS A 46 -2.82 1.15 -21.74
C LYS A 46 -4.05 0.94 -20.85
N GLU A 47 -3.92 1.20 -19.56
CA GLU A 47 -5.00 1.05 -18.58
C GLU A 47 -6.20 1.95 -18.93
N LEU A 48 -5.95 3.21 -19.30
CA LEU A 48 -7.00 4.13 -19.78
C LEU A 48 -7.74 3.58 -21.01
N ASN A 49 -7.02 3.10 -22.02
CA ASN A 49 -7.62 2.58 -23.24
C ASN A 49 -8.45 1.32 -22.97
N GLU A 50 -8.00 0.47 -22.05
CA GLU A 50 -8.75 -0.71 -21.60
C GLU A 50 -10.05 -0.33 -20.90
N SER A 51 -10.02 0.67 -20.00
CA SER A 51 -11.23 1.19 -19.36
C SER A 51 -12.22 1.78 -20.37
N ILE A 52 -11.74 2.56 -21.35
CA ILE A 52 -12.58 3.12 -22.42
C ILE A 52 -13.23 1.98 -23.23
N LYS A 53 -12.48 0.92 -23.54
CA LYS A 53 -13.00 -0.24 -24.28
C LYS A 53 -14.07 -0.98 -23.48
N GLN A 54 -13.88 -1.17 -22.18
CA GLN A 54 -14.86 -1.81 -21.30
C GLN A 54 -16.15 -0.99 -21.20
N ALA A 55 -16.03 0.33 -21.02
CA ALA A 55 -17.17 1.23 -20.99
C ALA A 55 -17.97 1.19 -22.30
N ARG A 56 -17.29 1.24 -23.46
CA ARG A 56 -17.93 1.12 -24.78
C ARG A 56 -18.60 -0.23 -25.00
N ALA A 57 -18.06 -1.30 -24.40
CA ALA A 57 -18.65 -2.63 -24.47
C ALA A 57 -19.82 -2.84 -23.48
N GLY A 58 -20.24 -1.80 -22.74
CA GLY A 58 -21.31 -1.91 -21.75
C GLY A 58 -20.94 -2.74 -20.52
N LYS A 59 -19.65 -3.00 -20.30
CA LYS A 59 -19.16 -3.71 -19.11
C LYS A 59 -19.15 -2.74 -17.93
N VAL A 60 -20.29 -2.63 -17.28
CA VAL A 60 -20.49 -1.81 -16.08
C VAL A 60 -20.68 -2.70 -14.85
N HIS A 61 -20.27 -2.19 -13.69
CA HIS A 61 -20.45 -2.85 -12.41
C HIS A 61 -21.55 -2.14 -11.62
N SER A 62 -22.38 -2.90 -10.90
CA SER A 62 -23.34 -2.33 -9.96
C SER A 62 -22.62 -1.69 -8.77
N HIS A 63 -23.29 -0.75 -8.11
CA HIS A 63 -22.74 -0.09 -6.92
C HIS A 63 -22.27 -1.09 -5.85
N ALA A 64 -23.07 -2.13 -5.58
CA ALA A 64 -22.72 -3.19 -4.63
C ALA A 64 -21.45 -3.96 -5.03
N SER A 65 -21.28 -4.25 -6.33
CA SER A 65 -20.08 -4.91 -6.85
C SER A 65 -18.84 -4.02 -6.70
N VAL A 66 -18.97 -2.72 -6.98
CA VAL A 66 -17.88 -1.74 -6.79
C VAL A 66 -17.47 -1.67 -5.32
N VAL A 67 -18.43 -1.55 -4.40
CA VAL A 67 -18.16 -1.52 -2.95
C VAL A 67 -17.42 -2.80 -2.51
N LYS A 68 -17.86 -3.97 -2.97
CA LYS A 68 -17.20 -5.25 -2.65
C LYS A 68 -15.77 -5.32 -3.20
N GLU A 69 -15.51 -4.80 -4.39
CA GLU A 69 -14.19 -4.75 -5.00
C GLU A 69 -13.26 -3.78 -4.24
N SER A 70 -13.76 -2.58 -3.92
CA SER A 70 -13.00 -1.55 -3.19
C SER A 70 -12.57 -2.02 -1.80
N LEU A 71 -13.41 -2.81 -1.12
CA LEU A 71 -13.06 -3.41 0.17
C LEU A 71 -11.88 -4.39 0.08
N LYS A 72 -11.69 -5.07 -1.06
CA LYS A 72 -10.52 -5.96 -1.26
C LYS A 72 -9.23 -5.15 -1.39
N TRP A 73 -9.29 -3.98 -2.02
CA TRP A 73 -8.12 -3.10 -2.16
C TRP A 73 -7.71 -2.49 -0.82
N LEU A 74 -8.67 -2.20 0.06
CA LEU A 74 -8.39 -1.74 1.41
C LEU A 74 -7.73 -2.85 2.26
N LYS A 75 -8.25 -4.08 2.21
CA LYS A 75 -7.68 -5.22 2.94
C LYS A 75 -6.33 -5.70 2.40
N GLY A 76 -6.06 -5.51 1.10
CA GLY A 76 -4.79 -5.86 0.47
C GLY A 76 -3.63 -4.92 0.82
N ASN A 77 -3.90 -3.78 1.46
CA ASN A 77 -2.90 -2.81 1.91
C ASN A 77 -2.56 -2.95 3.41
N GLU A 78 -3.08 -3.98 4.09
CA GLU A 78 -2.78 -4.31 5.51
C GLU A 78 -1.74 -5.44 5.67
N ALA A 79 -1.07 -5.88 4.59
CA ALA A 79 -0.02 -6.90 4.59
C ALA A 79 1.31 -6.33 4.04
#